data_AF-A0A3B8W0N7-F1
#
_entry.id   AF-A0A3B8W0N7-F1
#
_cell.length_a   1.000
_cell.length_b   1.000
_cell.length_c   1.000
_cell.angle_alpha   90.00
_cell.angle_beta   90.00
_cell.angle_gamma   90.00
#
_symmetry.space_group_name_H-M   'P 1'
#
loop_
_entity.id
_entity.type
_entity.pdbx_description
1 polymer ?
#
loop_
_entity_poly.entity_id
_entity_poly.type
_entity_poly.pdbx_seq_one_letter_code
_entity_poly.pdbx_strand_id
1 'polypeptide(L)' 'IALTGLFGEKFAFTDSTEVQYGMTVRSFSSFASAAEEAAISRLYGGIHYRRAVDEGLVSGRMIGEFIRSRVQTRKRSA' A
#
# COMPACT_ATOMS: atom_id res chain seq x y z
N ILE A 1 -4.77 1.01 -3.23
CA ILE A 1 -5.86 0.66 -4.17
C ILE A 1 -6.95 -0.17 -3.50
N ALA A 2 -6.73 -1.43 -3.13
CA ALA A 2 -7.78 -2.25 -2.49
C ALA A 2 -8.26 -1.66 -1.16
N LEU A 3 -7.35 -1.44 -0.20
CA LEU A 3 -7.66 -0.82 1.09
C LEU A 3 -8.20 0.60 0.91
N THR A 4 -7.59 1.38 0.01
CA THR A 4 -8.06 2.72 -0.38
C THR A 4 -9.52 2.71 -0.84
N GLY A 5 -9.91 1.75 -1.68
CA GLY A 5 -11.28 1.63 -2.17
C GLY A 5 -12.28 1.20 -1.09
N LEU A 6 -11.82 0.52 -0.04
CA LEU A 6 -12.68 0.06 1.07
C LEU A 6 -12.84 1.11 2.17
N PHE A 7 -11.79 1.87 2.45
CA PHE A 7 -11.71 2.74 3.63
C PHE A 7 -11.51 4.23 3.31
N GLY A 8 -11.35 4.57 2.03
CA GLY A 8 -11.15 5.93 1.55
C GLY A 8 -9.68 6.29 1.28
N GLU A 9 -9.48 7.41 0.56
CA GLU A 9 -8.15 7.87 0.15
C GLU A 9 -7.28 8.38 1.30
N LYS A 10 -7.87 9.16 2.22
CA LYS A 10 -7.17 9.83 3.31
C LYS A 10 -7.33 9.08 4.64
N PHE A 11 -7.18 7.77 4.60
CA PHE A 11 -7.25 6.94 5.79
C PHE A 11 -5.90 7.00 6.53
N ALA A 12 -5.83 7.85 7.56
CA ALA A 12 -4.66 7.95 8.41
C ALA A 12 -4.62 6.80 9.42
N PHE A 13 -3.43 6.23 9.63
CA PHE A 13 -3.24 5.14 10.59
C PHE A 13 -1.82 5.17 11.18
N THR A 14 -1.71 4.57 12.37
CA THR A 14 -0.41 4.27 13.01
C THR A 14 -0.19 2.78 12.90
N ASP A 15 0.89 2.43 12.20
CA ASP A 15 1.35 1.06 12.03
C ASP A 15 2.22 0.65 13.21
N SER A 16 1.73 -0.31 13.98
CA SER A 16 2.44 -0.96 15.10
C SER A 16 2.74 -2.44 14.83
N THR A 17 2.52 -2.92 13.60
CA THR A 17 2.66 -4.34 13.24
C THR A 17 4.07 -4.89 13.53
N GLU A 18 5.08 -4.03 13.43
CA GLU A 18 6.49 -4.40 13.60
C GLU A 18 7.03 -4.24 15.04
N VAL A 19 6.21 -3.77 15.99
CA VAL A 19 6.65 -3.56 17.40
C VAL A 19 7.09 -4.87 18.05
N GLN A 20 6.40 -5.97 17.77
CA GLN A 20 6.78 -7.30 18.26
C GLN A 20 8.15 -7.78 17.75
N TYR A 21 8.64 -7.19 16.65
CA TYR A 21 9.95 -7.49 16.06
C TYR A 21 11.01 -6.45 16.44
N GLY A 22 10.72 -5.57 17.40
CA GLY A 22 11.67 -4.60 17.96
C GLY A 22 11.77 -3.28 17.18
N MET A 23 10.87 -3.02 16.23
CA MET A 23 10.82 -1.74 15.51
C MET A 23 9.89 -0.73 16.18
N THR A 24 10.11 0.56 15.91
CA THR A 24 9.23 1.63 16.38
C THR A 24 7.97 1.74 15.52
N VAL A 25 6.92 2.30 16.10
CA VAL A 25 5.69 2.63 15.35
C VAL A 25 5.95 3.69 14.29
N ARG A 26 5.19 3.64 13.19
CA ARG A 26 5.22 4.65 12.13
C ARG A 26 3.79 5.09 11.80
N SER A 27 3.60 6.37 11.49
CA SER A 27 2.27 6.91 11.14
C SER A 27 2.23 7.34 9.69
N PHE A 28 1.11 7.04 9.03
CA PHE A 28 0.89 7.34 7.62
C PHE A 28 -0.43 8.09 7.44
N SER A 29 -0.48 9.01 6.48
CA SER A 29 -1.69 9.76 6.14
C SER A 29 -2.63 8.98 5.21
N SER A 30 -2.13 7.93 4.55
CA SER A 30 -2.89 7.07 3.65
C SER A 30 -2.21 5.71 3.45
N PHE A 31 -2.95 4.72 2.94
CA PHE A 31 -2.35 3.47 2.47
C PHE A 31 -1.38 3.68 1.29
N ALA A 32 -1.60 4.72 0.47
CA ALA A 32 -0.73 5.03 -0.65
C ALA A 32 0.65 5.51 -0.18
N SER A 33 0.69 6.40 0.83
CA SER A 33 1.96 6.86 1.42
C SER A 33 2.73 5.72 2.07
N ALA A 34 2.05 4.79 2.74
CA ALA A 34 2.70 3.60 3.31
C ALA A 34 3.29 2.69 2.21
N ALA A 35 2.56 2.48 1.11
CA ALA A 35 3.06 1.68 -0.01
C ALA A 35 4.25 2.34 -0.73
N GLU A 36 4.24 3.67 -0.89
CA GLU A 36 5.36 4.43 -1.46
C GLU A 36 6.60 4.35 -0.57
N GLU A 37 6.44 4.47 0.75
CA GLU A 37 7.54 4.30 1.71
C GLU A 37 8.10 2.87 1.69
N ALA A 38 7.22 1.86 1.66
CA ALA A 38 7.63 0.46 1.54
C ALA A 38 8.39 0.20 0.25
N ALA A 39 7.98 0.79 -0.88
CA ALA A 39 8.64 0.62 -2.16
C ALA A 39 10.04 1.26 -2.16
N ILE A 40 10.16 2.53 -1.71
CA ILE A 40 11.46 3.21 -1.69
C ILE A 40 12.44 2.59 -0.69
N SER A 41 11.94 1.96 0.39
CA SER A 41 12.78 1.24 1.35
C SER A 41 13.68 0.18 0.71
N ARG A 42 13.25 -0.40 -0.42
CA ARG A 42 14.00 -1.44 -1.15
C ARG A 42 15.22 -0.88 -1.87
N LEU A 43 15.15 0.39 -2.28
CA LEU A 43 16.29 1.13 -2.81
C LEU A 43 17.28 1.46 -1.68
N TYR A 44 16.79 1.94 -0.54
CA TYR A 44 17.64 2.22 0.63
C TYR A 44 18.33 0.96 1.16
N GLY A 45 17.65 -0.19 1.09
CA GLY A 45 18.24 -1.49 1.42
C GLY A 45 19.24 -2.02 0.38
N GLY A 46 19.44 -1.35 -0.75
CA GLY A 46 20.42 -1.74 -1.77
C GLY A 46 20.08 -3.03 -2.54
N ILE A 47 18.82 -3.47 -2.50
CA ILE A 47 18.38 -4.77 -3.05
C ILE A 47 17.47 -4.64 -4.27
N HIS A 48 17.05 -3.43 -4.64
CA HIS A 48 16.32 -3.17 -5.89
C HIS A 48 16.84 -1.91 -6.59
N TYR A 49 17.04 -1.99 -7.90
CA TYR A 49 17.30 -0.82 -8.75
C TYR A 49 16.09 0.13 -8.76
N ARG A 50 16.35 1.42 -8.94
CA ARG A 50 15.30 2.47 -8.95
C ARG A 50 14.16 2.15 -9.92
N ARG A 51 14.48 1.70 -11.12
CA ARG A 51 13.50 1.27 -12.14
C ARG A 51 12.56 0.18 -11.63
N ALA A 52 13.09 -0.82 -10.91
CA ALA A 52 12.27 -1.91 -10.37
C ALA A 52 11.30 -1.41 -9.29
N VAL A 53 11.71 -0.43 -8.48
CA VAL A 53 10.87 0.20 -7.46
C VAL A 53 9.72 0.99 -8.11
N ASP A 54 10.05 1.88 -9.05
CA ASP A 54 9.06 2.77 -9.68
C ASP A 54 8.04 1.97 -10.53
N GLU A 55 8.52 1.06 -11.38
CA GLU A 55 7.64 0.24 -12.23
C GLU A 55 6.83 -0.79 -11.42
N GLY A 56 7.39 -1.30 -10.33
CA GLY A 56 6.70 -2.18 -9.40
C GLY A 56 5.49 -1.50 -8.75
N LEU A 57 5.62 -0.22 -8.37
CA LEU A 57 4.50 0.58 -7.87
C LEU A 57 3.40 0.76 -8.93
N VAL A 58 3.77 1.08 -10.17
CA VAL A 58 2.82 1.24 -11.28
C VAL A 58 2.06 -0.05 -11.54
N SER A 59 2.78 -1.16 -11.71
CA SER A 59 2.21 -2.48 -11.96
C SER A 59 1.28 -2.94 -10.83
N GLY A 60 1.72 -2.80 -9.58
CA GLY A 60 0.90 -3.13 -8.41
C GLY A 60 -0.41 -2.34 -8.34
N ARG A 61 -0.37 -1.04 -8.70
CA ARG A 61 -1.59 -0.21 -8.78
C ARG A 61 -2.53 -0.70 -9.87
N MET A 62 -2.01 -1.02 -11.06
CA MET A 62 -2.81 -1.53 -12.18
C MET A 62 -3.51 -2.86 -11.82
N ILE A 63 -2.78 -3.80 -11.20
CA ILE A 63 -3.35 -5.08 -10.75
C ILE A 63 -4.43 -4.83 -9.68
N GLY A 64 -4.17 -3.93 -8.73
CA GLY A 64 -5.14 -3.56 -7.71
C GLY A 64 -6.43 -2.99 -8.28
N GLU A 65 -6.34 -2.11 -9.29
CA GLU A 65 -7.51 -1.55 -9.97
C GLU A 65 -8.26 -2.61 -10.77
N PHE A 66 -7.53 -3.49 -11.47
CA PHE A 66 -8.14 -4.61 -12.18
C PHE A 66 -8.96 -5.49 -11.23
N ILE A 67 -8.41 -5.89 -10.09
CA ILE A 67 -9.13 -6.68 -9.08
C ILE A 67 -10.35 -5.92 -8.56
N ARG A 68 -10.18 -4.64 -8.20
CA ARG A 68 -11.29 -3.81 -7.69
C ARG A 68 -12.44 -3.66 -8.69
N SER A 69 -12.14 -3.63 -9.98
CA SER A 69 -13.16 -3.57 -11.04
C SER A 69 -13.95 -4.88 -11.22
N ARG A 70 -13.37 -6.01 -10.80
CA ARG A 70 -13.90 -7.36 -11.03
C ARG A 70 -14.55 -7.97 -9.79
N VAL A 71 -14.07 -7.61 -8.60
CA VAL A 71 -14.49 -8.24 -7.34
C VAL A 71 -15.37 -7.29 -6.54
N GLN A 72 -16.62 -7.70 -6.30
CA GLN A 72 -17.54 -7.04 -5.37
C GLN A 72 -17.63 -7.87 -4.09
N THR A 73 -17.07 -7.36 -3.00
CA THR A 73 -17.06 -8.06 -1.70
C THR A 73 -18.25 -7.69 -0.82
N ARG A 74 -18.95 -6.59 -1.13
CA ARG A 74 -20.19 -6.18 -0.46
C ARG A 74 -21.38 -6.39 -1.40
N LYS A 75 -22.51 -6.86 -0.87
CA LYS A 75 -23.78 -6.84 -1.60
C LYS A 75 -24.08 -5.40 -2.00
N ARG A 76 -24.45 -5.18 -3.26
CA ARG A 76 -25.04 -3.90 -3.66
C ARG A 76 -26.32 -3.71 -2.86
N SER A 77 -26.46 -2.56 -2.20
CA SER A 77 -27.74 -2.15 -1.65
C SER A 77 -28.76 -2.15 -2.79
N ALA A 78 -29.92 -2.78 -2.55
CA ALA A 78 -31.02 -2.87 -3.50
C ALA A 78 -31.54 -1.48 -3.90
#